data_AF-A0A7Y4UGC4-F1
#
_entry.id   AF-A0A7Y4UGC4-F1
#
_cell.length_a   1.000
_cell.length_b   1.000
_cell.length_c   1.000
_cell.angle_alpha   90.00
_cell.angle_beta   90.00
_cell.angle_gamma   90.00
#
_symmetry.space_group_name_H-M   'P 1'
#
loop_
_entity.id
_entity.type
_entity.pdbx_description
1 polymer ?
#
loop_
_entity_poly.entity_id
_entity_poly.type
_entity_poly.pdbx_seq_one_letter_code
_entity_poly.pdbx_strand_id
1 'polypeptide(L)'
;TTGLIVTSAATSNGFTLNVGNGACGWNLTTSESWLSVTSPASGTARTVINFAATENTGATPRTAQIRVNNQQSISIQQAGRVAAVSAASYANTRVLAPNSIVSVFGEGMATGVAAASTIPLPTQLGNTQATITFTRNDQLVTVNCPLFFVSPGQINLLIPGTVTFGAARLIVRLNGSLYADQIVTIAVIAPGLFAANANGQGVPAAQLLRVKPGGVLVYEDVAVFEGGRFVPRVLDVGPDTDQLALILFGTGLRGVTAVDLVQIRIADQAPVTLFAGAQPDFTGLDQINLNLTAIRASLRGRGEVNLTGTIAGQPLNPLVLRFQ
;
A
#
# COMPACT_ATOMS: atom_id res chain seq x y z
N THR A 1 -33.86 -1.74 14.40
CA THR A 1 -32.88 -0.78 13.86
C THR A 1 -31.51 -1.43 13.82
N THR A 2 -31.24 -2.23 12.79
CA THR A 2 -29.88 -2.69 12.47
C THR A 2 -29.48 -1.97 11.18
N GLY A 3 -28.46 -1.12 11.25
CA GLY A 3 -27.88 -0.52 10.06
C GLY A 3 -27.06 -1.58 9.30
N LEU A 4 -27.03 -1.47 7.97
CA LEU A 4 -26.17 -2.29 7.12
C LEU A 4 -24.97 -1.44 6.70
N ILE A 5 -23.78 -2.05 6.72
CA ILE A 5 -22.56 -1.43 6.19
C ILE A 5 -22.15 -2.22 4.94
N VAL A 6 -21.94 -1.51 3.84
CA VAL A 6 -21.48 -2.07 2.56
C VAL A 6 -20.18 -1.40 2.12
N THR A 7 -19.46 -2.05 1.20
CA THR A 7 -18.18 -1.54 0.69
C THR A 7 -18.35 -0.34 -0.24
N SER A 8 -17.26 0.38 -0.52
CA SER A 8 -17.26 1.52 -1.47
C SER A 8 -17.70 1.14 -2.88
N ALA A 9 -17.39 -0.08 -3.34
CA ALA A 9 -17.82 -0.58 -4.65
C ALA A 9 -19.35 -0.58 -4.82
N ALA A 10 -19.80 -0.45 -6.07
CA ALA A 10 -21.21 -0.67 -6.40
C ALA A 10 -21.66 -2.06 -5.93
N THR A 11 -22.84 -2.16 -5.33
CA THR A 11 -23.30 -3.38 -4.68
C THR A 11 -24.80 -3.57 -4.84
N SER A 12 -25.21 -4.83 -4.93
CA SER A 12 -26.59 -5.28 -4.75
C SER A 12 -26.63 -6.17 -3.52
N ASN A 13 -27.55 -5.88 -2.59
CA ASN A 13 -27.68 -6.61 -1.34
C ASN A 13 -29.16 -6.64 -0.92
N GLY A 14 -29.49 -7.37 0.14
CA GLY A 14 -30.85 -7.43 0.63
C GLY A 14 -30.95 -7.67 2.13
N PHE A 15 -32.13 -7.41 2.67
CA PHE A 15 -32.47 -7.68 4.06
C PHE A 15 -33.91 -8.19 4.15
N THR A 16 -34.22 -8.91 5.23
CA THR A 16 -35.60 -9.31 5.51
C THR A 16 -36.33 -8.19 6.23
N LEU A 17 -37.40 -7.67 5.62
CA LEU A 17 -38.35 -6.77 6.28
C LEU A 17 -39.35 -7.60 7.08
N ASN A 18 -39.34 -7.44 8.41
CA ASN A 18 -40.32 -8.03 9.30
C ASN A 18 -41.40 -6.99 9.62
N VAL A 19 -42.64 -7.24 9.20
CA VAL A 19 -43.82 -6.47 9.61
C VAL A 19 -44.57 -7.24 10.69
N GLY A 20 -44.92 -6.57 11.80
CA GLY A 20 -45.47 -7.20 13.01
C GLY A 20 -46.82 -7.89 12.83
N ASN A 21 -47.58 -7.58 11.79
CA ASN A 21 -48.79 -8.30 11.40
C ASN A 21 -48.80 -8.48 9.87
N GLY A 22 -49.09 -9.69 9.38
CA GLY A 22 -49.03 -10.06 7.96
C GLY A 22 -49.93 -9.24 7.04
N ALA A 23 -50.88 -8.49 7.62
CA ALA A 23 -51.81 -7.60 6.92
C ALA A 23 -51.33 -6.14 6.79
N CYS A 24 -50.23 -5.74 7.43
CA CYS A 24 -49.74 -4.36 7.32
C CYS A 24 -49.08 -4.12 5.95
N GLY A 25 -49.70 -3.26 5.15
CA GLY A 25 -49.10 -2.75 3.91
C GLY A 25 -47.88 -1.89 4.19
N TRP A 26 -46.85 -2.05 3.38
CA TRP A 26 -45.63 -1.27 3.43
C TRP A 26 -45.21 -0.77 2.06
N ASN A 27 -44.64 0.43 2.01
CA ASN A 27 -43.96 1.00 0.86
C ASN A 27 -42.58 1.53 1.27
N LEU A 28 -41.63 1.49 0.34
CA LEU A 28 -40.25 1.84 0.56
C LEU A 28 -39.87 3.08 -0.25
N THR A 29 -39.15 3.99 0.39
CA THR A 29 -38.48 5.13 -0.27
C THR A 29 -37.03 5.19 0.16
N THR A 30 -36.17 5.81 -0.63
CA THR A 30 -34.76 6.05 -0.26
C THR A 30 -34.52 7.53 -0.01
N SER A 31 -33.61 7.86 0.91
CA SER A 31 -33.30 9.26 1.24
C SER A 31 -32.33 9.90 0.25
N GLU A 32 -31.55 9.11 -0.48
CA GLU A 32 -30.48 9.57 -1.36
C GLU A 32 -30.54 8.85 -2.71
N SER A 33 -30.15 9.54 -3.79
CA SER A 33 -30.21 9.00 -5.16
C SER A 33 -29.19 7.89 -5.45
N TRP A 34 -28.12 7.80 -4.66
CA TRP A 34 -27.11 6.75 -4.81
C TRP A 34 -27.57 5.39 -4.30
N LEU A 35 -28.69 5.33 -3.57
CA LEU A 35 -29.30 4.13 -3.02
C LEU A 35 -30.70 3.93 -3.63
N SER A 36 -30.98 2.75 -4.16
CA SER A 36 -32.28 2.39 -4.74
C SER A 36 -32.79 1.06 -4.21
N VAL A 37 -34.10 0.94 -3.99
CA VAL A 37 -34.76 -0.34 -3.75
C VAL A 37 -35.00 -0.99 -5.11
N THR A 38 -34.47 -2.18 -5.33
CA THR A 38 -34.56 -2.88 -6.62
C THR A 38 -35.80 -3.77 -6.68
N SER A 39 -36.10 -4.50 -5.61
CA SER A 39 -37.34 -5.28 -5.51
C SER A 39 -37.57 -5.84 -4.11
N PRO A 40 -38.84 -5.97 -3.68
CA PRO A 40 -40.00 -5.15 -4.04
C PRO A 40 -39.99 -3.78 -3.36
N ALA A 41 -40.57 -2.75 -3.99
CA ALA A 41 -40.70 -1.40 -3.42
C ALA A 41 -41.94 -1.22 -2.52
N SER A 42 -42.90 -2.13 -2.59
CA SER A 42 -44.08 -2.15 -1.73
C SER A 42 -44.63 -3.56 -1.62
N GLY A 43 -45.42 -3.83 -0.59
CA GLY A 43 -46.06 -5.12 -0.40
C GLY A 43 -46.75 -5.25 0.94
N THR A 44 -47.04 -6.49 1.30
CA THR A 44 -47.63 -6.90 2.58
C THR A 44 -46.81 -8.07 3.11
N ALA A 45 -46.96 -8.36 4.40
CA ALA A 45 -46.27 -9.47 5.06
C ALA A 45 -44.73 -9.39 5.03
N ARG A 46 -44.09 -10.41 5.61
CA ARG A 46 -42.63 -10.52 5.72
C ARG A 46 -42.03 -10.85 4.36
N THR A 47 -41.03 -10.08 3.94
CA THR A 47 -40.43 -10.19 2.60
C THR A 47 -38.95 -9.84 2.62
N VAL A 48 -38.18 -10.43 1.70
CA VAL A 48 -36.80 -10.01 1.41
C VAL A 48 -36.85 -8.80 0.48
N ILE A 49 -36.21 -7.71 0.92
CA ILE A 49 -36.04 -6.48 0.16
C ILE A 49 -34.62 -6.46 -0.38
N ASN A 50 -34.49 -6.28 -1.69
CA ASN A 50 -33.24 -6.04 -2.37
C ASN A 50 -33.06 -4.55 -2.64
N PHE A 51 -31.83 -4.09 -2.51
CA PHE A 51 -31.41 -2.74 -2.82
C PHE A 51 -30.10 -2.75 -3.59
N ALA A 52 -29.83 -1.66 -4.29
CA ALA A 52 -28.56 -1.40 -4.93
C ALA A 52 -27.99 -0.06 -4.46
N ALA A 53 -26.67 -0.01 -4.28
CA ALA A 53 -25.94 1.22 -4.07
C ALA A 53 -24.93 1.42 -5.20
N THR A 54 -24.91 2.63 -5.77
CA THR A 54 -23.85 3.03 -6.71
C THR A 54 -22.51 3.15 -6.00
N GLU A 55 -21.39 3.13 -6.73
CA GLU A 55 -20.05 3.24 -6.13
C GLU A 55 -19.88 4.56 -5.36
N ASN A 56 -19.23 4.49 -4.20
CA ASN A 56 -18.72 5.64 -3.47
C ASN A 56 -17.26 5.88 -3.85
N THR A 57 -16.99 6.93 -4.61
CA THR A 57 -15.63 7.32 -4.99
C THR A 57 -14.99 8.28 -3.98
N GLY A 58 -15.75 8.78 -3.00
CA GLY A 58 -15.27 9.69 -1.96
C GLY A 58 -14.46 8.98 -0.87
N ALA A 59 -13.56 9.72 -0.20
CA ALA A 59 -12.65 9.18 0.80
C ALA A 59 -13.32 8.79 2.13
N THR A 60 -14.48 9.38 2.43
CA THR A 60 -15.23 9.15 3.67
C THR A 60 -16.46 8.26 3.45
N PRO A 61 -16.92 7.54 4.48
CA PRO A 61 -18.21 6.86 4.42
C PRO A 61 -19.36 7.82 4.15
N ARG A 62 -20.40 7.34 3.46
CA ARG A 62 -21.67 8.05 3.26
C ARG A 62 -22.84 7.21 3.76
N THR A 63 -23.92 7.85 4.18
CA THR A 63 -25.07 7.16 4.78
C THR A 63 -26.37 7.60 4.11
N ALA A 64 -27.24 6.63 3.85
CA ALA A 64 -28.61 6.86 3.39
C ALA A 64 -29.58 5.98 4.18
N GLN A 65 -30.86 6.24 4.02
CA GLN A 65 -31.93 5.50 4.66
C GLN A 65 -32.86 4.88 3.63
N ILE A 66 -33.25 3.63 3.86
CA ILE A 66 -34.44 3.04 3.28
C ILE A 66 -35.56 3.24 4.29
N ARG A 67 -36.59 4.01 3.92
CA ARG A 67 -37.72 4.36 4.78
C ARG A 67 -38.90 3.45 4.48
N VAL A 68 -39.52 2.92 5.53
CA VAL A 68 -40.74 2.12 5.49
C VAL A 68 -41.91 3.03 5.90
N ASN A 69 -42.85 3.24 4.99
CA ASN A 69 -44.02 4.11 5.16
C ASN A 69 -43.68 5.53 5.62
N ASN A 70 -42.46 6.02 5.33
CA ASN A 70 -41.90 7.27 5.86
C ASN A 70 -41.87 7.40 7.39
N GLN A 71 -42.03 6.30 8.15
CA GLN A 71 -42.10 6.31 9.61
C GLN A 71 -40.92 5.59 10.27
N GLN A 72 -40.46 4.49 9.67
CA GLN A 72 -39.30 3.74 10.15
C GLN A 72 -38.19 3.79 9.09
N SER A 73 -36.94 3.65 9.52
CA SER A 73 -35.81 3.68 8.59
C SER A 73 -34.77 2.62 8.90
N ILE A 74 -34.17 2.09 7.85
CA ILE A 74 -32.97 1.24 7.90
C ILE A 74 -31.83 2.07 7.35
N SER A 75 -30.79 2.26 8.16
CA SER A 75 -29.60 3.00 7.77
C SER A 75 -28.68 2.11 6.94
N ILE A 76 -28.27 2.60 5.78
CA ILE A 76 -27.26 1.99 4.92
C ILE A 76 -26.04 2.90 4.93
N GLN A 77 -24.94 2.45 5.51
CA GLN A 77 -23.65 3.12 5.42
C GLN A 77 -22.82 2.45 4.32
N GLN A 78 -22.30 3.24 3.39
CA GLN A 78 -21.37 2.78 2.38
C GLN A 78 -19.98 3.31 2.72
N ALA A 79 -18.99 2.41 2.74
CA ALA A 79 -17.61 2.75 3.04
C ALA A 79 -17.02 3.80 2.08
N GLY A 80 -16.03 4.55 2.56
CA GLY A 80 -15.21 5.42 1.73
C GLY A 80 -14.21 4.62 0.87
N ARG A 81 -13.55 5.29 -0.06
CA ARG A 81 -12.53 4.71 -0.93
C ARG A 81 -11.14 5.21 -0.54
N VAL A 82 -10.19 4.30 -0.33
CA VAL A 82 -8.78 4.64 -0.07
C VAL A 82 -7.90 4.49 -1.31
N ALA A 83 -6.66 4.97 -1.20
CA ALA A 83 -5.57 4.72 -2.13
C ALA A 83 -4.39 4.03 -1.41
N ALA A 84 -4.24 2.73 -1.62
CA ALA A 84 -3.15 1.90 -1.18
C ALA A 84 -2.09 1.81 -2.29
N VAL A 85 -0.87 2.23 -1.98
CA VAL A 85 0.29 2.26 -2.88
C VAL A 85 1.52 1.73 -2.16
N SER A 86 2.55 1.33 -2.92
CA SER A 86 3.87 1.05 -2.34
C SER A 86 4.36 2.27 -1.55
N ALA A 87 4.79 2.05 -0.31
CA ALA A 87 5.36 3.12 0.52
C ALA A 87 6.74 3.61 0.00
N ALA A 88 7.37 2.83 -0.89
CA ALA A 88 8.65 3.17 -1.48
C ALA A 88 8.48 4.09 -2.70
N SER A 89 7.65 3.67 -3.67
CA SER A 89 7.52 4.37 -4.96
C SER A 89 6.33 5.33 -5.06
N TYR A 90 5.32 5.18 -4.20
CA TYR A 90 4.02 5.87 -4.29
C TYR A 90 3.30 5.70 -5.63
N ALA A 91 3.69 4.71 -6.44
CA ALA A 91 3.09 4.45 -7.74
C ALA A 91 1.66 3.92 -7.57
N ASN A 92 0.69 4.60 -8.20
CA ASN A 92 -0.73 4.23 -8.15
C ASN A 92 -1.08 3.13 -9.17
N THR A 93 -0.41 1.98 -9.07
CA THR A 93 -0.66 0.81 -9.94
C THR A 93 -1.77 -0.09 -9.40
N ARG A 94 -2.13 0.06 -8.11
CA ARG A 94 -2.97 -0.86 -7.32
C ARG A 94 -2.43 -2.29 -7.25
N VAL A 95 -1.15 -2.48 -7.56
CA VAL A 95 -0.45 -3.76 -7.46
C VAL A 95 0.45 -3.71 -6.23
N LEU A 96 0.27 -4.66 -5.32
CA LEU A 96 1.06 -4.82 -4.09
C LEU A 96 1.65 -6.23 -4.06
N ALA A 97 2.62 -6.47 -3.17
CA ALA A 97 3.23 -7.80 -2.99
C ALA A 97 3.20 -8.24 -1.52
N PRO A 98 3.19 -9.56 -1.24
CA PRO A 98 3.37 -10.05 0.13
C PRO A 98 4.67 -9.53 0.76
N ASN A 99 4.65 -9.28 2.06
CA ASN A 99 5.74 -8.68 2.84
C ASN A 99 6.16 -7.26 2.41
N SER A 100 5.37 -6.59 1.56
CA SER A 100 5.65 -5.20 1.18
C SER A 100 5.13 -4.19 2.20
N ILE A 101 5.81 -3.05 2.29
CA ILE A 101 5.37 -1.89 3.07
C ILE A 101 4.49 -1.01 2.17
N VAL A 102 3.30 -0.67 2.66
CA VAL A 102 2.24 0.00 1.91
C VAL A 102 1.77 1.22 2.67
N SER A 103 1.61 2.32 1.94
CA SER A 103 0.95 3.53 2.43
C SER A 103 -0.47 3.56 1.89
N VAL A 104 -1.43 3.72 2.79
CA VAL A 104 -2.86 3.85 2.49
C VAL A 104 -3.26 5.28 2.80
N PHE A 105 -3.71 6.01 1.79
CA PHE A 105 -4.19 7.39 1.88
C PHE A 105 -5.72 7.45 1.84
N GLY A 106 -6.27 8.36 2.63
CA GLY A 106 -7.72 8.57 2.76
C GLY A 106 -8.01 9.71 3.71
N GLU A 107 -9.23 9.77 4.25
CA GLU A 107 -9.67 10.83 5.16
C GLU A 107 -10.43 10.26 6.35
N GLY A 108 -10.10 10.72 7.56
CA GLY A 108 -10.75 10.30 8.81
C GLY A 108 -10.52 8.83 9.19
N MET A 109 -9.47 8.19 8.65
CA MET A 109 -9.20 6.76 8.87
C MET A 109 -8.77 6.42 10.31
N ALA A 110 -8.38 7.43 11.10
CA ALA A 110 -8.05 7.33 12.51
C ALA A 110 -8.54 8.60 13.25
N THR A 111 -8.75 8.50 14.55
CA THR A 111 -9.14 9.66 15.41
C THR A 111 -7.95 10.52 15.82
N GLY A 112 -6.72 10.04 15.61
CA GLY A 112 -5.49 10.71 15.97
C GLY A 112 -4.29 10.00 15.36
N VAL A 113 -3.09 10.45 15.74
CA VAL A 113 -1.83 9.88 15.26
C VAL A 113 -1.32 8.84 16.27
N ALA A 114 -0.91 7.67 15.77
CA ALA A 114 -0.23 6.67 16.58
C ALA A 114 0.80 5.91 15.74
N ALA A 115 1.92 5.54 16.36
CA ALA A 115 2.99 4.75 15.75
C ALA A 115 3.22 3.48 16.56
N ALA A 116 3.67 2.42 15.89
CA ALA A 116 4.07 1.19 16.56
C ALA A 116 5.34 1.41 17.39
N SER A 117 5.38 0.80 18.57
CA SER A 117 6.53 0.82 19.49
C SER A 117 7.06 -0.58 19.83
N THR A 118 6.53 -1.62 19.17
CA THR A 118 6.85 -3.03 19.45
C THR A 118 7.12 -3.82 18.18
N ILE A 119 7.91 -4.89 18.32
CA ILE A 119 8.06 -5.96 17.32
C ILE A 119 7.67 -7.27 18.05
N PRO A 120 6.71 -8.07 17.54
CA PRO A 120 5.99 -7.91 16.28
C PRO A 120 5.11 -6.64 16.23
N LEU A 121 4.94 -6.10 15.01
CA LEU A 121 4.14 -4.91 14.78
C LEU A 121 2.67 -5.16 15.19
N PRO A 122 2.01 -4.19 15.86
CA PRO A 122 0.63 -4.32 16.27
C PRO A 122 -0.31 -4.35 15.06
N THR A 123 -1.44 -5.05 15.20
CA THR A 123 -2.50 -5.09 14.17
C THR A 123 -3.61 -4.07 14.41
N GLN A 124 -3.45 -3.23 15.43
CA GLN A 124 -4.36 -2.15 15.77
C GLN A 124 -3.58 -1.00 16.42
N LEU A 125 -3.84 0.23 15.98
CA LEU A 125 -3.28 1.46 16.57
C LEU A 125 -4.42 2.48 16.69
N GLY A 126 -4.65 3.06 17.87
CA GLY A 126 -5.68 4.10 18.06
C GLY A 126 -7.07 3.69 17.53
N ASN A 127 -7.49 2.45 17.80
CA ASN A 127 -8.73 1.82 17.28
C ASN A 127 -8.83 1.65 15.75
N THR A 128 -7.77 1.97 15.02
CA THR A 128 -7.65 1.78 13.58
C THR A 128 -7.04 0.41 13.30
N GLN A 129 -7.63 -0.34 12.39
CA GLN A 129 -7.15 -1.64 11.91
C GLN A 129 -7.20 -1.67 10.39
N ALA A 130 -6.22 -2.33 9.76
CA ALA A 130 -6.30 -2.69 8.35
C ALA A 130 -6.30 -4.21 8.21
N THR A 131 -7.14 -4.72 7.32
CA THR A 131 -7.22 -6.14 6.97
C THR A 131 -7.16 -6.32 5.47
N ILE A 132 -6.74 -7.48 5.01
CA ILE A 132 -6.81 -7.86 3.60
C ILE A 132 -7.61 -9.14 3.44
N THR A 133 -8.62 -9.07 2.57
CA THR A 133 -9.50 -10.20 2.23
C THR A 133 -9.15 -10.69 0.83
N PHE A 134 -8.91 -12.00 0.68
CA PHE A 134 -8.49 -12.62 -0.57
C PHE A 134 -9.05 -14.05 -0.68
N THR A 135 -8.98 -14.64 -1.87
CA THR A 135 -9.41 -16.03 -2.10
C THR A 135 -8.25 -16.99 -1.92
N ARG A 136 -8.42 -18.02 -1.09
CA ARG A 136 -7.52 -19.16 -0.95
C ARG A 136 -8.34 -20.44 -0.98
N ASN A 137 -8.01 -21.36 -1.89
CA ASN A 137 -8.73 -22.63 -2.07
C ASN A 137 -10.25 -22.40 -2.19
N ASP A 138 -10.65 -21.48 -3.07
CA ASP A 138 -12.05 -21.08 -3.32
C ASP A 138 -12.82 -20.52 -2.11
N GLN A 139 -12.13 -20.19 -1.02
CA GLN A 139 -12.70 -19.57 0.17
C GLN A 139 -12.17 -18.16 0.40
N LEU A 140 -13.04 -17.27 0.86
CA LEU A 140 -12.63 -15.93 1.32
C LEU A 140 -11.93 -16.04 2.67
N VAL A 141 -10.69 -15.57 2.70
CA VAL A 141 -9.84 -15.48 3.89
C VAL A 141 -9.59 -14.01 4.17
N THR A 142 -9.71 -13.60 5.44
CA THR A 142 -9.33 -12.25 5.89
C THR A 142 -8.22 -12.36 6.91
N VAL A 143 -7.17 -11.55 6.74
CA VAL A 143 -6.03 -11.47 7.67
C VAL A 143 -5.77 -10.04 8.08
N ASN A 144 -5.28 -9.84 9.30
CA ASN A 144 -4.89 -8.53 9.81
C ASN A 144 -3.55 -8.10 9.22
N CYS A 145 -3.44 -6.85 8.80
CA CYS A 145 -2.19 -6.24 8.39
C CYS A 145 -1.48 -5.67 9.64
N PRO A 146 -0.20 -5.99 9.88
CA PRO A 146 0.60 -5.30 10.87
C PRO A 146 0.78 -3.81 10.49
N LEU A 147 0.71 -2.93 11.47
CA LEU A 147 0.70 -1.47 11.29
C LEU A 147 2.00 -0.86 11.80
N PHE A 148 2.60 0.01 10.99
CA PHE A 148 3.72 0.86 11.40
C PHE A 148 3.21 2.18 12.00
N PHE A 149 2.18 2.76 11.39
CA PHE A 149 1.70 4.11 11.67
C PHE A 149 0.24 4.29 11.25
N VAL A 150 -0.51 5.11 11.99
CA VAL A 150 -1.85 5.57 11.63
C VAL A 150 -2.00 7.06 11.92
N SER A 151 -2.81 7.72 11.10
CA SER A 151 -3.27 9.10 11.24
C SER A 151 -4.62 9.26 10.54
N PRO A 152 -5.34 10.39 10.72
CA PRO A 152 -6.57 10.63 9.98
C PRO A 152 -6.39 10.54 8.44
N GLY A 153 -5.21 10.92 7.92
CA GLY A 153 -4.94 10.98 6.48
C GLY A 153 -4.15 9.81 5.88
N GLN A 154 -3.49 8.99 6.71
CA GLN A 154 -2.57 7.96 6.25
C GLN A 154 -2.45 6.79 7.22
N ILE A 155 -2.36 5.57 6.70
CA ILE A 155 -1.93 4.36 7.41
C ILE A 155 -0.71 3.79 6.69
N ASN A 156 0.35 3.45 7.42
CA ASN A 156 1.46 2.65 6.89
C ASN A 156 1.37 1.24 7.49
N LEU A 157 1.36 0.23 6.62
CA LEU A 157 1.14 -1.17 7.01
C LEU A 157 2.06 -2.12 6.24
N LEU A 158 2.16 -3.34 6.75
CA LEU A 158 2.78 -4.47 6.08
C LEU A 158 1.69 -5.36 5.46
N ILE A 159 1.84 -5.74 4.18
CA ILE A 159 1.04 -6.83 3.61
C ILE A 159 1.55 -8.16 4.17
N PRO A 160 0.72 -8.98 4.84
CA PRO A 160 1.18 -10.25 5.39
C PRO A 160 1.73 -11.19 4.31
N GLY A 161 2.83 -11.90 4.61
CA GLY A 161 3.43 -12.89 3.71
C GLY A 161 2.52 -14.06 3.34
N THR A 162 1.43 -14.27 4.08
CA THR A 162 0.48 -15.37 3.85
C THR A 162 -0.59 -15.05 2.80
N VAL A 163 -0.69 -13.80 2.34
CA VAL A 163 -1.70 -13.40 1.35
C VAL A 163 -1.42 -14.10 0.01
N THR A 164 -2.46 -14.67 -0.61
CA THR A 164 -2.34 -15.33 -1.92
C THR A 164 -2.36 -14.30 -3.06
N PHE A 165 -1.76 -14.68 -4.18
CA PHE A 165 -1.75 -13.85 -5.38
C PHE A 165 -3.15 -13.74 -6.01
N GLY A 166 -3.42 -12.61 -6.66
CA GLY A 166 -4.68 -12.31 -7.33
C GLY A 166 -5.42 -11.12 -6.73
N ALA A 167 -6.69 -10.99 -7.05
CA ALA A 167 -7.52 -9.90 -6.55
C ALA A 167 -7.72 -10.03 -5.03
N ALA A 168 -7.52 -8.92 -4.33
CA ALA A 168 -7.76 -8.81 -2.89
C ALA A 168 -8.45 -7.47 -2.57
N ARG A 169 -9.09 -7.41 -1.40
CA ARG A 169 -9.69 -6.20 -0.88
C ARG A 169 -8.97 -5.78 0.39
N LEU A 170 -8.34 -4.62 0.34
CA LEU A 170 -7.79 -3.95 1.51
C LEU A 170 -8.91 -3.17 2.19
N ILE A 171 -9.09 -3.41 3.49
CA ILE A 171 -10.18 -2.87 4.30
C ILE A 171 -9.58 -2.10 5.48
N VAL A 172 -10.04 -0.88 5.68
CA VAL A 172 -9.76 -0.06 6.86
C VAL A 172 -10.98 -0.10 7.79
N ARG A 173 -10.75 -0.41 9.06
CA ARG A 173 -11.74 -0.36 10.13
C ARG A 173 -11.37 0.71 11.15
N LEU A 174 -12.37 1.46 11.58
CA LEU A 174 -12.26 2.41 12.68
C LEU A 174 -13.28 2.01 13.75
N ASN A 175 -12.82 1.83 14.99
CA ASN A 175 -13.66 1.35 16.10
C ASN A 175 -14.37 0.01 15.78
N GLY A 176 -13.70 -0.87 15.02
CA GLY A 176 -14.22 -2.17 14.59
C GLY A 176 -15.18 -2.13 13.38
N SER A 177 -15.73 -0.97 13.02
CA SER A 177 -16.62 -0.82 11.87
C SER A 177 -15.84 -0.62 10.57
N LEU A 178 -16.35 -1.18 9.46
CA LEU A 178 -15.82 -0.92 8.12
C LEU A 178 -15.94 0.59 7.83
N TYR A 179 -14.80 1.21 7.55
CA TYR A 179 -14.72 2.66 7.32
C TYR A 179 -14.44 2.97 5.86
N ALA A 180 -13.39 2.37 5.30
CA ALA A 180 -13.03 2.56 3.91
C ALA A 180 -12.36 1.31 3.34
N ASP A 181 -12.33 1.18 2.02
CA ASP A 181 -11.72 0.02 1.37
C ASP A 181 -11.22 0.32 -0.04
N GLN A 182 -10.46 -0.64 -0.59
CA GLN A 182 -10.01 -0.62 -1.97
C GLN A 182 -9.73 -2.05 -2.47
N ILE A 183 -10.06 -2.29 -3.74
CA ILE A 183 -9.59 -3.49 -4.47
C ILE A 183 -8.17 -3.25 -4.98
N VAL A 184 -7.29 -4.21 -4.70
CA VAL A 184 -5.89 -4.27 -5.12
C VAL A 184 -5.61 -5.63 -5.76
N THR A 185 -4.52 -5.71 -6.52
CA THR A 185 -3.97 -6.98 -7.01
C THR A 185 -2.73 -7.32 -6.20
N ILE A 186 -2.69 -8.53 -5.64
CA ILE A 186 -1.49 -9.07 -5.00
C ILE A 186 -0.70 -9.85 -6.06
N ALA A 187 0.46 -9.34 -6.41
CA ALA A 187 1.39 -9.98 -7.34
C ALA A 187 2.53 -10.67 -6.58
N VAL A 188 3.25 -11.54 -7.29
CA VAL A 188 4.47 -12.17 -6.76
C VAL A 188 5.53 -11.11 -6.42
N ILE A 189 5.58 -10.05 -7.22
CA ILE A 189 6.52 -8.94 -7.06
C ILE A 189 5.86 -7.62 -7.45
N ALA A 190 6.11 -6.57 -6.68
CA ALA A 190 5.63 -5.21 -6.90
C ALA A 190 6.69 -4.23 -6.33
N PRO A 191 7.84 -4.12 -7.00
CA PRO A 191 9.02 -3.53 -6.41
C PRO A 191 8.95 -1.99 -6.40
N GLY A 192 9.54 -1.39 -5.38
CA GLY A 192 9.82 0.05 -5.31
C GLY A 192 11.06 0.32 -4.50
N LEU A 193 11.79 1.38 -4.83
CA LEU A 193 12.96 1.87 -4.10
C LEU A 193 12.56 3.05 -3.22
N PHE A 194 12.97 3.04 -1.96
CA PHE A 194 12.75 4.17 -1.07
C PHE A 194 13.61 5.35 -1.50
N ALA A 195 13.00 6.54 -1.51
CA ALA A 195 13.70 7.80 -1.65
C ALA A 195 13.88 8.46 -0.28
N ALA A 196 14.97 9.19 -0.07
CA ALA A 196 15.25 9.85 1.22
C ALA A 196 14.19 10.90 1.59
N ASN A 197 13.47 11.44 0.61
CA ASN A 197 12.38 12.40 0.81
C ASN A 197 11.03 11.76 1.13
N ALA A 198 10.97 10.42 1.28
CA ALA A 198 9.74 9.69 1.56
C ALA A 198 8.58 9.96 0.58
N ASN A 199 8.90 10.24 -0.70
CA ASN A 199 7.95 10.54 -1.77
C ASN A 199 8.19 9.74 -3.06
N GLY A 200 9.12 8.76 -3.01
CA GLY A 200 9.50 7.93 -4.15
C GLY A 200 10.34 8.62 -5.23
N GLN A 201 10.82 9.84 -4.98
CA GLN A 201 11.53 10.68 -5.96
C GLN A 201 12.82 11.31 -5.42
N GLY A 202 13.74 11.64 -6.32
CA GLY A 202 15.00 12.29 -5.98
C GLY A 202 16.06 11.28 -5.55
N VAL A 203 16.81 11.59 -4.49
CA VAL A 203 17.92 10.74 -4.02
C VAL A 203 17.40 9.46 -3.34
N PRO A 204 17.98 8.28 -3.61
CA PRO A 204 17.59 7.06 -2.93
C PRO A 204 17.90 7.11 -1.43
N ALA A 205 17.06 6.46 -0.63
CA ALA A 205 17.43 6.01 0.70
C ALA A 205 18.36 4.80 0.50
N ALA A 206 19.67 5.03 0.61
CA ALA A 206 20.69 4.07 0.26
C ALA A 206 22.03 4.43 0.92
N GLN A 207 22.98 3.51 0.86
CA GLN A 207 24.35 3.71 1.32
C GLN A 207 25.34 3.30 0.23
N LEU A 208 26.46 4.02 0.14
CA LEU A 208 27.63 3.56 -0.60
C LEU A 208 28.55 2.84 0.38
N LEU A 209 28.80 1.56 0.13
CA LEU A 209 29.80 0.77 0.84
C LEU A 209 31.11 0.80 0.07
N ARG A 210 32.18 1.16 0.77
CA ARG A 210 33.55 1.09 0.33
C ARG A 210 34.31 0.03 1.13
N VAL A 211 34.93 -0.90 0.42
CA VAL A 211 35.85 -1.89 1.00
C VAL A 211 37.27 -1.46 0.65
N LYS A 212 38.02 -1.02 1.66
CA LYS A 212 39.41 -0.59 1.50
C LYS A 212 40.38 -1.78 1.50
N PRO A 213 41.64 -1.60 1.06
CA PRO A 213 42.69 -2.60 1.25
C PRO A 213 42.74 -3.12 2.68
N GLY A 214 42.85 -4.44 2.85
CA GLY A 214 42.78 -5.10 4.16
C GLY A 214 41.35 -5.41 4.65
N GLY A 215 40.30 -5.14 3.85
CA GLY A 215 38.92 -5.53 4.15
C GLY A 215 38.16 -4.56 5.04
N VAL A 216 38.69 -3.36 5.27
CA VAL A 216 38.03 -2.34 6.10
C VAL A 216 36.80 -1.79 5.39
N LEU A 217 35.64 -1.88 6.04
CA LEU A 217 34.35 -1.40 5.53
C LEU A 217 34.11 0.05 5.94
N VAL A 218 33.71 0.88 4.98
CA VAL A 218 33.29 2.27 5.20
C VAL A 218 31.94 2.48 4.54
N TYR A 219 30.95 2.92 5.33
CA TYR A 219 29.60 3.23 4.85
C TYR A 219 29.45 4.75 4.72
N GLU A 220 28.96 5.20 3.57
CA GLU A 220 28.80 6.60 3.22
C GLU A 220 27.32 6.86 2.84
N ASP A 221 26.73 7.92 3.40
CA ASP A 221 25.39 8.35 2.99
C ASP A 221 25.40 8.88 1.56
N VAL A 222 24.41 8.49 0.76
CA VAL A 222 24.26 8.99 -0.62
C VAL A 222 23.36 10.24 -0.72
N ALA A 223 22.73 10.61 0.39
CA ALA A 223 21.83 11.75 0.51
C ALA A 223 22.36 12.74 1.56
N VAL A 224 22.12 14.02 1.34
CA VAL A 224 22.40 15.09 2.30
C VAL A 224 21.18 16.00 2.42
N PHE A 225 20.86 16.44 3.64
CA PHE A 225 19.73 17.34 3.88
C PHE A 225 20.15 18.79 3.68
N GLU A 226 19.66 19.42 2.62
CA GLU A 226 19.99 20.80 2.25
C GLU A 226 18.74 21.51 1.70
N GLY A 227 18.55 22.77 2.09
CA GLY A 227 17.42 23.57 1.59
C GLY A 227 16.04 22.97 1.91
N GLY A 228 15.90 22.26 3.03
CA GLY A 228 14.63 21.68 3.48
C GLY A 228 14.25 20.34 2.84
N ARG A 229 15.14 19.72 2.08
CA ARG A 229 14.93 18.39 1.48
C ARG A 229 16.24 17.60 1.39
N PHE A 230 16.14 16.30 1.17
CA PHE A 230 17.30 15.50 0.80
C PHE A 230 17.63 15.66 -0.69
N VAL A 231 18.89 15.91 -0.97
CA VAL A 231 19.47 15.98 -2.32
C VAL A 231 20.59 14.96 -2.48
N PRO A 232 20.97 14.57 -3.71
CA PRO A 232 22.10 13.68 -3.93
C PRO A 232 23.40 14.26 -3.36
N ARG A 233 24.02 13.54 -2.43
CA ARG A 233 25.38 13.84 -2.00
C ARG A 233 26.32 13.57 -3.18
N VAL A 234 27.34 14.40 -3.34
CA VAL A 234 28.39 14.15 -4.32
C VAL A 234 29.24 12.96 -3.86
N LEU A 235 29.22 11.88 -4.64
CA LEU A 235 29.94 10.65 -4.37
C LEU A 235 31.28 10.62 -5.11
N ASP A 236 32.37 10.42 -4.37
CA ASP A 236 33.69 10.12 -4.93
C ASP A 236 33.83 8.60 -5.14
N VAL A 237 34.15 8.18 -6.37
CA VAL A 237 34.36 6.76 -6.70
C VAL A 237 35.71 6.21 -6.22
N GLY A 238 36.56 7.05 -5.64
CA GLY A 238 37.81 6.70 -4.97
C GLY A 238 38.90 6.13 -5.87
N PRO A 239 40.01 5.64 -5.28
CA PRO A 239 41.09 4.97 -5.99
C PRO A 239 40.72 3.55 -6.41
N ASP A 240 41.48 2.99 -7.35
CA ASP A 240 41.17 1.67 -7.89
C ASP A 240 41.32 0.51 -6.90
N THR A 241 42.06 0.75 -5.82
CA THR A 241 42.31 -0.20 -4.74
C THR A 241 41.10 -0.48 -3.86
N ASP A 242 40.08 0.37 -3.91
CA ASP A 242 38.85 0.18 -3.15
C ASP A 242 37.86 -0.68 -3.97
N GLN A 243 36.96 -1.41 -3.30
CA GLN A 243 35.76 -1.95 -3.93
C GLN A 243 34.55 -1.10 -3.53
N LEU A 244 33.61 -0.93 -4.46
CA LEU A 244 32.41 -0.13 -4.25
C LEU A 244 31.15 -0.95 -4.46
N ALA A 245 30.22 -0.84 -3.52
CA ALA A 245 28.87 -1.36 -3.64
C ALA A 245 27.84 -0.31 -3.24
N LEU A 246 26.81 -0.12 -4.07
CA LEU A 246 25.64 0.68 -3.71
C LEU A 246 24.60 -0.25 -3.07
N ILE A 247 24.18 0.09 -1.85
CA ILE A 247 23.17 -0.64 -1.07
C ILE A 247 21.87 0.18 -1.14
N LEU A 248 20.92 -0.28 -1.95
CA LEU A 248 19.61 0.34 -2.12
C LEU A 248 18.60 -0.31 -1.18
N PHE A 249 17.71 0.50 -0.61
CA PHE A 249 16.58 0.00 0.16
C PHE A 249 15.27 0.13 -0.60
N GLY A 250 14.41 -0.88 -0.47
CA GLY A 250 13.14 -0.95 -1.16
C GLY A 250 12.13 -1.83 -0.45
N THR A 251 11.05 -2.16 -1.14
CA THR A 251 10.05 -3.12 -0.65
C THR A 251 9.33 -3.78 -1.83
N GLY A 252 8.67 -4.91 -1.57
CA GLY A 252 7.89 -5.64 -2.57
C GLY A 252 8.72 -6.43 -3.58
N LEU A 253 9.99 -6.72 -3.26
CA LEU A 253 10.89 -7.52 -4.11
C LEU A 253 11.18 -8.93 -3.58
N ARG A 254 10.53 -9.36 -2.49
CA ARG A 254 10.69 -10.71 -1.90
C ARG A 254 10.42 -11.88 -2.86
N GLY A 255 9.71 -11.63 -3.96
CA GLY A 255 9.48 -12.62 -5.02
C GLY A 255 10.62 -12.80 -6.02
N VAL A 256 11.77 -12.12 -5.86
CA VAL A 256 12.95 -12.31 -6.71
C VAL A 256 13.54 -13.70 -6.49
N THR A 257 13.60 -14.49 -7.57
CA THR A 257 14.14 -15.86 -7.55
C THR A 257 15.57 -15.97 -8.07
N ALA A 258 16.05 -14.96 -8.81
CA ALA A 258 17.40 -14.89 -9.35
C ALA A 258 17.85 -13.42 -9.46
N VAL A 259 19.12 -13.13 -9.14
CA VAL A 259 19.68 -11.78 -9.17
C VAL A 259 19.72 -11.18 -10.59
N ASP A 260 19.77 -12.01 -11.63
CA ASP A 260 19.75 -11.56 -13.04
C ASP A 260 18.40 -10.94 -13.46
N LEU A 261 17.34 -11.17 -12.68
CA LEU A 261 16.05 -10.49 -12.85
C LEU A 261 16.10 -9.03 -12.38
N VAL A 262 17.14 -8.63 -11.65
CA VAL A 262 17.35 -7.25 -11.18
C VAL A 262 18.20 -6.53 -12.21
N GLN A 263 17.53 -5.75 -13.05
CA GLN A 263 18.13 -5.03 -14.16
C GLN A 263 18.11 -3.54 -13.85
N ILE A 264 19.10 -3.09 -13.08
CA ILE A 264 19.28 -1.68 -12.72
C ILE A 264 20.33 -1.03 -13.63
N ARG A 265 20.08 0.22 -14.00
CA ARG A 265 20.99 1.09 -14.75
C ARG A 265 21.32 2.31 -13.91
N ILE A 266 22.60 2.65 -13.83
CA ILE A 266 23.08 3.95 -13.36
C ILE A 266 23.54 4.70 -14.60
N ALA A 267 22.64 5.54 -15.08
CA ALA A 267 22.61 6.09 -16.42
C ALA A 267 22.76 5.05 -17.53
N ASP A 268 23.86 5.03 -18.29
CA ASP A 268 24.07 4.07 -19.38
C ASP A 268 24.71 2.75 -18.90
N GLN A 269 25.21 2.72 -17.66
CA GLN A 269 25.95 1.59 -17.10
C GLN A 269 25.03 0.60 -16.40
N ALA A 270 25.32 -0.70 -16.55
CA ALA A 270 24.61 -1.78 -15.89
C ALA A 270 25.53 -2.42 -14.81
N PRO A 271 25.46 -1.97 -13.54
CA PRO A 271 26.21 -2.61 -12.48
C PRO A 271 25.75 -4.06 -12.27
N VAL A 272 26.67 -4.90 -11.79
CA VAL A 272 26.34 -6.28 -11.42
C VAL A 272 25.56 -6.28 -10.11
N THR A 273 24.39 -6.94 -10.09
CA THR A 273 23.63 -7.16 -8.86
C THR A 273 24.30 -8.28 -8.05
N LEU A 274 24.73 -7.94 -6.83
CA LEU A 274 25.35 -8.87 -5.89
C LEU A 274 24.31 -9.56 -4.99
N PHE A 275 23.23 -8.86 -4.68
CA PHE A 275 22.19 -9.33 -3.78
C PHE A 275 20.87 -8.60 -4.07
N ALA A 276 19.76 -9.31 -3.94
CA ALA A 276 18.43 -8.73 -3.86
C ALA A 276 17.54 -9.62 -2.99
N GLY A 277 16.97 -9.06 -1.93
CA GLY A 277 16.12 -9.83 -1.03
C GLY A 277 15.82 -9.09 0.26
N ALA A 278 15.53 -9.86 1.29
CA ALA A 278 15.23 -9.36 2.61
C ALA A 278 16.35 -8.53 3.22
N GLN A 279 16.03 -7.34 3.74
CA GLN A 279 16.87 -6.73 4.76
C GLN A 279 16.56 -7.41 6.12
N PRO A 280 17.58 -7.82 6.90
CA PRO A 280 17.39 -8.70 8.07
C PRO A 280 16.78 -8.01 9.32
N ASP A 281 16.94 -6.71 9.49
CA ASP A 281 16.64 -6.00 10.74
C ASP A 281 15.26 -5.31 10.72
N PHE A 282 14.80 -4.89 9.55
CA PHE A 282 13.60 -4.09 9.38
C PHE A 282 12.50 -4.89 8.68
N THR A 283 11.37 -5.04 9.38
CA THR A 283 10.20 -5.75 8.87
C THR A 283 9.70 -5.12 7.56
N GLY A 284 9.58 -5.93 6.51
CA GLY A 284 9.11 -5.50 5.19
C GLY A 284 10.11 -4.69 4.35
N LEU A 285 11.29 -4.38 4.91
CA LEU A 285 12.36 -3.75 4.16
C LEU A 285 13.09 -4.80 3.32
N ASP A 286 13.39 -4.40 2.10
CA ASP A 286 14.17 -5.16 1.15
C ASP A 286 15.44 -4.39 0.80
N GLN A 287 16.47 -5.11 0.36
CA GLN A 287 17.77 -4.57 0.01
C GLN A 287 18.24 -5.09 -1.34
N ILE A 288 18.92 -4.23 -2.10
CA ILE A 288 19.64 -4.58 -3.34
C ILE A 288 21.07 -4.07 -3.21
N ASN A 289 22.06 -4.94 -3.46
CA ASN A 289 23.47 -4.56 -3.51
C ASN A 289 23.96 -4.56 -4.95
N LEU A 290 24.46 -3.43 -5.42
CA LEU A 290 25.01 -3.27 -6.78
C LEU A 290 26.50 -3.05 -6.72
N ASN A 291 27.28 -3.86 -7.43
CA ASN A 291 28.72 -3.66 -7.55
C ASN A 291 29.00 -2.50 -8.52
N LEU A 292 29.58 -1.42 -8.00
CA LEU A 292 29.98 -0.27 -8.80
C LEU A 292 31.44 -0.35 -9.27
N THR A 293 32.22 -1.29 -8.74
CA THR A 293 33.66 -1.43 -9.01
C THR A 293 33.96 -1.48 -10.51
N ALA A 294 33.25 -2.31 -11.26
CA ALA A 294 33.49 -2.48 -12.69
C ALA A 294 33.07 -1.26 -13.55
N ILE A 295 32.14 -0.43 -13.05
CA ILE A 295 31.60 0.72 -13.80
C ILE A 295 32.14 2.07 -13.28
N ARG A 296 33.02 2.07 -12.29
CA ARG A 296 33.53 3.28 -11.60
C ARG A 296 34.07 4.34 -12.55
N ALA A 297 34.81 3.92 -13.58
CA ALA A 297 35.49 4.84 -14.49
C ALA A 297 34.47 5.64 -15.30
N SER A 298 33.37 4.99 -15.68
CA SER A 298 32.23 5.61 -16.37
C SER A 298 31.42 6.55 -15.47
N LEU A 299 31.52 6.44 -14.14
CA LEU A 299 30.78 7.26 -13.19
C LEU A 299 31.56 8.52 -12.74
N ARG A 300 32.90 8.48 -12.75
CA ARG A 300 33.77 9.58 -12.33
C ARG A 300 33.45 10.85 -13.13
N GLY A 301 33.26 11.97 -12.43
CA GLY A 301 32.98 13.28 -13.01
C GLY A 301 31.61 13.43 -13.70
N ARG A 302 30.73 12.42 -13.62
CA ARG A 302 29.49 12.38 -14.42
C ARG A 302 28.40 13.33 -13.91
N GLY A 303 28.55 13.88 -12.70
CA GLY A 303 27.55 14.74 -12.09
C GLY A 303 26.30 13.97 -11.70
N GLU A 304 25.13 14.59 -11.85
CA GLU A 304 23.84 13.94 -11.55
C GLU A 304 23.46 12.90 -12.61
N VAL A 305 23.03 11.73 -12.15
CA VAL A 305 22.73 10.59 -13.00
C VAL A 305 21.47 9.87 -12.53
N ASN A 306 20.68 9.39 -13.48
CA ASN A 306 19.48 8.63 -13.17
C ASN A 306 19.84 7.19 -12.78
N LEU A 307 19.20 6.71 -11.72
CA LEU A 307 19.07 5.30 -11.38
C LEU A 307 17.69 4.84 -11.83
N THR A 308 17.66 3.88 -12.74
CA THR A 308 16.43 3.34 -13.32
C THR A 308 16.53 1.82 -13.43
N GLY A 309 15.43 1.12 -13.65
CA GLY A 309 15.52 -0.30 -13.91
C GLY A 309 14.21 -1.04 -13.74
N THR A 310 14.32 -2.36 -13.83
CA THR A 310 13.22 -3.29 -13.58
C THR A 310 13.67 -4.41 -12.67
N ILE A 311 12.73 -5.00 -11.93
CA ILE A 311 12.93 -6.28 -11.26
C ILE A 311 11.87 -7.26 -11.75
N ALA A 312 12.31 -8.37 -12.35
CA ALA A 312 11.45 -9.35 -13.01
C ALA A 312 10.47 -8.68 -14.01
N GLY A 313 10.97 -7.70 -14.76
CA GLY A 313 10.20 -6.93 -15.75
C GLY A 313 9.30 -5.83 -15.17
N GLN A 314 9.16 -5.73 -13.84
CA GLN A 314 8.37 -4.66 -13.21
C GLN A 314 9.23 -3.40 -13.01
N PRO A 315 8.77 -2.20 -13.42
CA PRO A 315 9.56 -0.98 -13.34
C PRO A 315 9.77 -0.51 -11.89
N LEU A 316 10.97 0.00 -11.62
CA LEU A 316 11.27 0.75 -10.41
C LEU A 316 10.94 2.23 -10.61
N ASN A 317 10.67 2.95 -9.52
CA ASN A 317 10.65 4.40 -9.54
C ASN A 317 12.06 4.95 -9.85
N PRO A 318 12.19 5.90 -10.81
CA PRO A 318 13.48 6.50 -11.12
C PRO A 318 13.96 7.38 -9.98
N LEU A 319 15.26 7.26 -9.66
CA LEU A 319 15.93 8.03 -8.61
C LEU A 319 17.19 8.68 -9.17
N VAL A 320 17.85 9.54 -8.39
CA VAL A 320 19.02 10.33 -8.84
C VAL A 320 20.18 10.17 -7.87
N LEU A 321 21.37 9.92 -8.40
CA LEU A 321 22.64 9.93 -7.69
C LEU A 321 23.54 11.02 -8.26
N ARG A 322 24.61 11.39 -7.56
CA ARG A 322 25.58 12.39 -8.06
C ARG A 322 27.01 11.90 -7.85
N PHE A 323 27.82 11.92 -8.89
CA PHE A 323 29.21 11.46 -8.87
C PHE A 323 30.18 12.57 -9.28
N GLN A 324 31.39 12.56 -8.70
CA GLN A 324 32.52 13.41 -9.08
C GLN A 324 33.76 12.59 -9.45
#